data_AF-A0A7V8F4A4-F1
#
_entry.id   AF-A0A7V8F4A4-F1
#
_cell.length_a   1.000
_cell.length_b   1.000
_cell.length_c   1.000
_cell.angle_alpha   90.00
_cell.angle_beta   90.00
_cell.angle_gamma   90.00
#
_symmetry.space_group_name_H-M   'P 1'
#
loop_
_entity.id
_entity.type
_entity.pdbx_description
1 polymer ?
#
loop_
_entity_poly.entity_id
_entity_poly.type
_entity_poly.pdbx_seq_one_letter_code
_entity_poly.pdbx_strand_id
1 'polypeptide(L)'
;MDSSRTSSALKVGFVLLTLLLIAGGMVDNHYFMRRTSGVMSAEAAAKLGVIDVSGPWFKRIWFARRTDGSYEVRPAAPFIGVVPFTSIGTALDLQAACARLGDACKPRD
;
A
#
# COMPACT_ATOMS: atom_id res chain seq x y z
N MET A 1 -14.34 36.59 -25.93
CA MET A 1 -13.41 35.70 -25.19
C MET A 1 -13.79 34.26 -25.51
N ASP A 2 -12.90 33.56 -26.22
CA ASP A 2 -13.17 32.26 -26.83
C ASP A 2 -13.44 31.16 -25.80
N SER A 3 -14.70 30.68 -25.79
CA SER A 3 -15.14 29.50 -25.02
C SER A 3 -14.34 28.22 -25.35
N SER A 4 -13.70 28.17 -26.52
CA SER A 4 -12.84 27.05 -26.93
C SER A 4 -11.52 26.98 -26.17
N ARG A 5 -10.92 28.11 -25.77
CA ARG A 5 -9.63 28.14 -25.04
C ARG A 5 -9.78 27.72 -23.58
N THR A 6 -10.90 28.07 -22.94
CA THR A 6 -11.21 27.65 -21.56
C THR A 6 -11.47 26.15 -21.44
N SER A 7 -12.14 25.53 -22.43
CA SER A 7 -12.36 24.07 -22.46
C SER A 7 -11.05 23.28 -22.55
N SER A 8 -10.12 23.73 -23.39
CA SER A 8 -8.80 23.09 -23.55
C SER A 8 -7.92 23.26 -22.31
N ALA A 9 -7.93 24.44 -21.68
CA ALA A 9 -7.19 24.68 -20.44
C ALA A 9 -7.68 23.81 -19.28
N LEU A 10 -9.00 23.62 -19.16
CA LEU A 10 -9.61 22.72 -18.16
C LEU A 10 -9.21 21.26 -18.38
N LYS A 11 -9.21 20.78 -19.64
CA LYS A 11 -8.77 19.42 -19.98
C LYS A 11 -7.30 19.20 -19.67
N VAL A 12 -6.43 20.15 -20.04
CA VAL A 12 -5.00 20.07 -19.75
C VAL A 12 -4.75 20.10 -18.24
N GLY A 13 -5.44 20.98 -17.50
CA GLY A 13 -5.35 21.05 -16.05
C GLY A 13 -5.78 19.75 -15.37
N PHE A 14 -6.87 19.14 -15.82
CA PHE A 14 -7.32 17.84 -15.30
C PHE A 14 -6.30 16.73 -15.59
N VAL A 15 -5.80 16.65 -16.82
CA VAL A 15 -4.77 15.66 -17.21
C VAL A 15 -3.50 15.81 -16.36
N LEU A 16 -3.03 17.05 -16.17
CA LEU A 16 -1.86 17.31 -15.32
C LEU A 16 -2.10 16.91 -13.86
N LEU A 17 -3.28 17.22 -13.31
CA LEU A 17 -3.64 16.81 -11.95
C LEU A 17 -3.66 15.28 -11.82
N THR A 18 -4.26 14.58 -12.78
CA THR A 18 -4.28 13.11 -12.79
C THR A 18 -2.87 12.53 -12.85
N LEU A 19 -2.00 13.08 -13.71
CA LEU A 19 -0.61 12.65 -13.82
C LEU A 19 0.16 12.86 -12.52
N LEU A 20 -0.03 14.00 -11.85
CA LEU A 20 0.59 14.28 -10.55
C LEU A 20 0.12 13.31 -9.47
N LEU A 21 -1.15 12.95 -9.43
CA LEU A 21 -1.68 11.96 -8.50
C LEU A 21 -1.09 10.56 -8.74
N ILE A 22 -0.98 10.15 -10.00
CA ILE A 22 -0.35 8.87 -10.37
C ILE A 22 1.12 8.88 -9.94
N ALA A 23 1.87 9.93 -10.30
CA ALA A 23 3.28 10.06 -9.92
C ALA A 23 3.46 10.06 -8.39
N GLY A 24 2.62 10.78 -7.66
CA GLY A 24 2.61 10.78 -6.19
C GLY A 24 2.38 9.39 -5.61
N GLY A 25 1.42 8.63 -6.14
CA GLY A 25 1.18 7.25 -5.74
C GLY A 25 2.35 6.31 -6.01
N MET A 26 3.05 6.49 -7.14
CA MET A 26 4.24 5.70 -7.45
C MET A 26 5.40 6.02 -6.51
N VAL A 27 5.61 7.30 -6.18
CA VAL A 27 6.65 7.72 -5.23
C VAL A 27 6.37 7.18 -3.83
N ASP A 28 5.13 7.28 -3.37
CA ASP A 28 4.70 6.74 -2.07
C ASP A 28 4.87 5.21 -2.00
N ASN A 29 4.43 4.49 -3.03
CA ASN A 29 4.62 3.04 -3.11
C ASN A 29 6.12 2.66 -3.17
N HIS A 30 6.92 3.38 -3.94
CA HIS A 30 8.38 3.17 -4.00
C HIS A 30 9.03 3.38 -2.64
N TYR A 31 8.63 4.43 -1.93
CA TYR A 31 9.12 4.68 -0.58
C TYR A 31 8.73 3.54 0.37
N PHE A 32 7.47 3.09 0.35
CA PHE A 32 7.01 1.93 1.12
C PHE A 32 7.81 0.65 0.82
N MET A 33 8.01 0.33 -0.46
CA MET A 33 8.74 -0.86 -0.90
C MET A 33 10.20 -0.85 -0.45
N ARG A 34 10.83 0.33 -0.33
CA ARG A 34 12.21 0.48 0.16
C ARG A 34 12.37 0.18 1.65
N ARG A 35 11.34 0.40 2.46
CA ARG A 35 11.37 0.24 3.93
C ARG A 35 10.50 -0.92 4.40
N THR A 36 10.10 -1.78 3.48
CA THR A 36 9.29 -2.95 3.79
C THR A 36 10.07 -3.88 4.71
N SER A 37 9.46 -4.24 5.83
CA SER A 37 10.03 -5.12 6.86
C SER A 37 9.62 -6.58 6.68
N GLY A 38 8.61 -6.86 5.85
CA GLY A 38 8.22 -8.22 5.52
C GLY A 38 6.90 -8.31 4.76
N VAL A 39 6.50 -9.55 4.47
CA VAL A 39 5.25 -9.90 3.81
C VAL A 39 4.63 -11.13 4.46
N MET A 40 3.33 -11.12 4.71
CA MET A 40 2.57 -12.26 5.24
C MET A 40 1.38 -12.61 4.35
N SER A 41 0.80 -13.79 4.55
CA SER A 41 -0.48 -14.14 3.92
C SER A 41 -1.60 -13.26 4.47
N ALA A 42 -2.63 -13.01 3.65
CA ALA A 42 -3.81 -12.29 4.11
C ALA A 42 -4.53 -13.00 5.26
N GLU A 43 -4.52 -14.34 5.26
CA GLU A 43 -5.07 -15.16 6.35
C GLU A 43 -4.33 -14.95 7.67
N ALA A 44 -3.00 -14.85 7.64
CA ALA A 44 -2.21 -14.58 8.83
C ALA A 44 -2.48 -13.16 9.35
N ALA A 45 -2.55 -12.18 8.46
CA ALA A 45 -2.90 -10.80 8.82
C ALA A 45 -4.32 -10.70 9.43
N ALA A 46 -5.27 -11.48 8.92
CA ALA A 46 -6.63 -11.58 9.47
C ALA A 46 -6.62 -12.15 10.89
N LYS A 47 -5.87 -13.24 11.11
CA LYS A 47 -5.73 -13.86 12.44
C LYS A 47 -5.08 -12.93 13.45
N LEU A 48 -4.21 -12.03 13.00
CA LEU A 48 -3.62 -10.96 13.82
C LEU A 48 -4.57 -9.76 14.04
N GLY A 49 -5.74 -9.74 13.42
CA GLY A 49 -6.69 -8.62 13.51
C GLY A 49 -6.21 -7.35 12.79
N VAL A 50 -5.26 -7.47 11.85
CA VAL A 50 -4.64 -6.33 11.17
C VAL A 50 -5.50 -5.84 10.01
N ILE A 51 -6.20 -6.76 9.35
CA ILE A 51 -7.11 -6.48 8.24
C ILE A 51 -8.35 -7.34 8.35
N ASP A 52 -9.49 -6.83 7.88
CA ASP A 52 -10.62 -7.67 7.50
C ASP A 52 -10.42 -8.13 6.06
N VAL A 53 -10.24 -9.44 5.86
CA VAL A 53 -10.03 -10.00 4.53
C VAL A 53 -11.36 -9.97 3.78
N SER A 54 -11.54 -8.94 2.96
CA SER A 54 -12.69 -8.80 2.07
C SER A 54 -12.25 -9.01 0.61
N GLY A 55 -12.31 -10.26 0.17
CA GLY A 55 -12.27 -10.61 -1.26
C GLY A 55 -11.06 -11.41 -1.74
N PRO A 56 -11.20 -12.15 -2.86
CA PRO A 56 -10.22 -13.12 -3.36
C PRO A 56 -8.94 -12.50 -3.94
N TRP A 57 -8.89 -11.17 -4.02
CA TRP A 57 -7.86 -10.44 -4.74
C TRP A 57 -6.60 -10.19 -3.91
N PHE A 58 -6.71 -10.14 -2.57
CA PHE A 58 -5.59 -9.83 -1.69
C PHE A 58 -5.05 -11.08 -1.04
N LYS A 59 -4.02 -11.68 -1.65
CA LYS A 59 -3.39 -12.92 -1.11
C LYS A 59 -2.24 -12.65 -0.17
N ARG A 60 -1.61 -11.47 -0.29
CA ARG A 60 -0.40 -11.09 0.45
C ARG A 60 -0.53 -9.69 1.01
N ILE A 61 0.05 -9.50 2.18
CA ILE A 61 0.02 -8.27 2.95
C ILE A 61 1.45 -7.89 3.25
N TRP A 62 1.89 -6.77 2.69
CA TRP A 62 3.20 -6.22 2.95
C TRP A 62 3.12 -5.27 4.12
N PHE A 63 4.18 -5.20 4.92
CA PHE A 63 4.23 -4.29 6.04
C PHE A 63 5.60 -3.62 6.17
N ALA A 64 5.58 -2.39 6.67
CA ALA A 64 6.76 -1.56 6.84
C ALA A 64 6.66 -0.77 8.13
N ARG A 65 7.75 -0.71 8.90
CA ARG A 65 7.78 0.13 10.11
C ARG A 65 7.72 1.61 9.73
N ARG A 66 6.96 2.39 10.49
CA ARG A 66 6.85 3.84 10.41
C ARG A 66 7.80 4.50 11.42
N THR A 67 8.00 5.81 11.27
CA THR A 67 8.88 6.59 12.14
C THR A 67 8.38 6.70 13.57
N ASP A 68 7.07 6.60 13.79
CA ASP A 68 6.42 6.58 15.10
C ASP A 68 6.48 5.21 15.80
N GLY A 69 7.13 4.22 15.18
CA GLY A 69 7.23 2.86 15.69
C GLY A 69 6.05 1.95 15.36
N SER A 70 4.94 2.49 14.84
CA SER A 70 3.83 1.71 14.31
C SER A 70 4.20 1.04 12.98
N TYR A 71 3.36 0.14 12.49
CA TYR A 71 3.52 -0.48 11.18
C TYR A 71 2.46 0.02 10.22
N GLU A 72 2.91 0.27 9.00
CA GLU A 72 2.05 0.46 7.85
C GLU A 72 1.88 -0.85 7.12
N VAL A 73 0.65 -1.14 6.73
CA VAL A 73 0.23 -2.39 6.12
C VAL A 73 -0.46 -2.10 4.81
N ARG A 74 -0.04 -2.79 3.75
CA ARG A 74 -0.59 -2.62 2.41
C ARG A 74 -0.95 -3.97 1.79
N PRO A 75 -2.21 -4.17 1.39
CA PRO A 75 -2.59 -5.32 0.59
C PRO A 75 -1.89 -5.32 -0.76
N ALA A 76 -1.48 -6.50 -1.22
CA ALA A 76 -1.00 -6.71 -2.57
C ALA A 76 -1.94 -7.59 -3.37
N ALA A 77 -2.28 -7.11 -4.56
CA ALA A 77 -3.00 -7.86 -5.58
C ALA A 77 -2.00 -8.63 -6.46
N PRO A 78 -2.32 -9.86 -6.92
CA PRO A 78 -1.39 -10.72 -7.65
C PRO A 78 -0.84 -10.12 -8.95
N PHE A 79 -1.55 -9.19 -9.59
CA PHE A 79 -1.14 -8.58 -10.87
C PHE A 79 -0.65 -7.14 -10.76
N ILE A 80 -1.02 -6.44 -9.69
CA ILE A 80 -0.76 -5.00 -9.51
C ILE A 80 0.38 -4.80 -8.49
N GLY A 81 0.73 -5.84 -7.73
CA GLY A 81 1.64 -5.73 -6.61
C GLY A 81 0.95 -5.03 -5.44
N VAL A 82 1.71 -4.27 -4.64
CA VAL A 82 1.17 -3.45 -3.55
C VAL A 82 0.26 -2.38 -4.14
N VAL A 83 -0.99 -2.34 -3.67
CA VAL A 83 -1.94 -1.34 -4.14
C VAL A 83 -1.56 0.01 -3.52
N PRO A 84 -1.26 1.04 -4.34
CA PRO A 84 -1.00 2.38 -3.82
C PRO A 84 -2.28 2.92 -3.14
N PHE A 85 -2.11 3.80 -2.16
CA PHE A 85 -3.21 4.46 -1.42
C PHE A 85 -4.03 3.59 -0.45
N THR A 86 -3.88 2.26 -0.43
CA THR A 86 -4.49 1.41 0.60
C THR A 86 -3.49 1.14 1.71
N SER A 87 -3.34 2.07 2.65
CA SER A 87 -2.49 1.90 3.84
C SER A 87 -3.33 1.82 5.11
N ILE A 88 -3.09 0.78 5.91
CA ILE A 88 -3.65 0.65 7.25
C ILE A 88 -2.50 0.77 8.26
N GLY A 89 -2.67 1.60 9.28
CA GLY A 89 -1.71 1.71 10.38
C GLY A 89 -2.08 0.76 11.51
N THR A 90 -1.09 0.09 12.10
CA THR A 90 -1.28 -0.73 13.31
C THR A 90 -0.14 -0.54 14.30
N ALA A 91 -0.47 -0.54 15.59
CA ALA A 91 0.52 -0.51 16.67
C ALA A 91 1.07 -1.90 17.03
N LEU A 92 0.51 -2.97 16.43
CA LEU A 92 0.99 -4.33 16.64
C LEU A 92 2.41 -4.47 16.10
N ASP A 93 3.31 -5.09 16.88
CA ASP A 93 4.66 -5.39 16.41
C ASP A 93 4.63 -6.52 15.38
N LEU A 94 4.44 -6.14 14.11
CA LEU A 94 4.29 -7.08 13.01
C LEU A 94 5.57 -7.86 12.74
N GLN A 95 6.74 -7.33 13.08
CA GLN A 95 8.00 -8.06 12.88
C GLN A 95 8.14 -9.17 13.92
N ALA A 96 7.83 -8.90 15.19
CA ALA A 96 7.76 -9.93 16.21
C ALA A 96 6.66 -10.97 15.93
N ALA A 97 5.48 -10.52 15.45
CA ALA A 97 4.40 -11.42 15.06
C ALA A 97 4.80 -12.30 13.84
N CYS A 98 5.45 -11.71 12.84
CA CYS A 98 5.95 -12.40 11.66
C CYS A 98 6.93 -13.52 12.01
N ALA A 99 7.85 -13.28 12.95
CA ALA A 99 8.79 -14.30 13.42
C ALA A 99 8.09 -15.51 14.05
N ARG A 100 6.95 -15.31 14.74
CA ARG A 100 6.16 -16.40 15.33
C ARG A 100 5.31 -17.17 14.32
N LEU A 101 4.97 -16.53 13.19
CA LEU A 101 4.10 -17.09 12.16
C LEU A 101 4.83 -18.07 11.22
N GLY A 102 6.16 -18.15 11.28
CA GLY A 102 6.96 -19.06 10.47
C GLY A 102 6.67 -18.90 8.97
N ASP A 103 6.38 -19.99 8.27
CA ASP A 103 6.19 -20.01 6.81
C ASP A 103 5.07 -19.09 6.29
N ALA A 104 4.12 -18.71 7.14
CA ALA A 104 3.05 -17.79 6.77
C ALA A 104 3.53 -16.33 6.64
N CYS A 105 4.75 -16.03 7.09
CA CYS A 105 5.37 -14.71 6.98
C CYS A 105 6.84 -14.79 6.56
N LYS A 106 7.21 -13.97 5.58
CA LYS A 106 8.59 -13.80 5.15
C LYS A 106 9.10 -12.45 5.64
N PRO A 107 9.94 -12.40 6.69
CA PRO A 107 10.60 -11.17 7.07
C PRO A 107 11.53 -10.74 5.94
N ARG A 108 11.76 -9.43 5.86
CA ARG A 108 12.74 -8.83 4.97
C ARG A 108 13.81 -8.21 5.85
N ASP A 109 15.04 -8.69 5.66
CA ASP A 109 16.23 -8.23 6.38
C ASP A 109 16.51 -6.74 6.13
#